data_AF-A0A3N4Q160-F1
#
_entry.id   AF-A0A3N4Q160-F1
#
_cell.length_a   1.000
_cell.length_b   1.000
_cell.length_c   1.000
_cell.angle_alpha   90.00
_cell.angle_beta   90.00
_cell.angle_gamma   90.00
#
_symmetry.space_group_name_H-M   'P 1'
#
loop_
_entity.id
_entity.type
_entity.pdbx_description
1 polymer ?
#
loop_
_entity_poly.entity_id
_entity_poly.type
_entity_poly.pdbx_seq_one_letter_code
_entity_poly.pdbx_strand_id
1 'polypeptide(L)'
;MVHSAGYYTDMPKFTEIASVWKEFYIFISHLTSHMQRLPFSVDTRFRTQHLSLAEITGAVPQEVLQQEIRPGKWTAFENAAHLAVFHPVYMARFRRILEEDEPEFERYSWENDALFAQYKNIRIAALLDIYRKDREEMINFVDGLDAQALRRKGSHPVYGKFDMAQWIELFILHEAHHLFTIFQLVHTKTT
;
A
#
# COMPACT_ATOMS: atom_id res chain seq x y z
N MET A 1 68.11 45.24 9.07
CA MET A 1 67.55 44.90 7.74
C MET A 1 66.87 43.55 7.83
N VAL A 2 65.83 43.42 7.01
CA VAL A 2 64.71 42.46 7.09
C VAL A 2 65.13 41.04 6.70
N HIS A 3 64.56 40.03 7.35
CA HIS A 3 64.30 38.75 6.68
C HIS A 3 62.98 38.13 7.20
N SER A 4 61.95 38.23 6.36
CA SER A 4 60.74 37.40 6.41
C SER A 4 60.76 36.49 5.17
N ALA A 5 60.71 35.18 5.34
CA ALA A 5 60.24 34.24 4.32
C ALA A 5 60.06 32.85 4.95
N GLY A 6 58.91 32.23 4.72
CA GLY A 6 58.77 30.78 4.86
C GLY A 6 57.46 30.26 5.45
N TYR A 7 56.30 30.59 4.86
CA TYR A 7 55.06 29.84 5.10
C TYR A 7 54.22 29.77 3.83
N TYR A 8 54.65 29.02 2.82
CA TYR A 8 53.80 28.58 1.69
C TYR A 8 54.45 27.40 0.98
N THR A 9 54.41 26.23 1.60
CA THR A 9 54.59 24.95 0.92
C THR A 9 53.61 23.99 1.57
N ASP A 10 52.79 23.34 0.72
CA ASP A 10 51.75 22.34 1.03
C ASP A 10 50.30 22.83 0.94
N MET A 11 49.92 23.37 -0.22
CA MET A 11 48.53 23.26 -0.68
C MET A 11 48.40 22.03 -1.61
N PRO A 12 47.43 21.13 -1.38
CA PRO A 12 47.19 19.99 -2.26
C PRO A 12 46.80 20.46 -3.67
N LYS A 13 47.21 19.70 -4.69
CA LYS A 13 46.93 20.02 -6.10
C LYS A 13 45.42 19.97 -6.34
N PHE A 14 44.88 20.97 -7.03
CA PHE A 14 43.45 21.12 -7.36
C PHE A 14 42.77 19.84 -7.90
N THR A 15 43.52 18.94 -8.52
CA THR A 15 43.06 17.66 -9.06
C THR A 15 42.65 16.63 -8.00
N GLU A 16 43.30 16.61 -6.83
CA GLU A 16 42.95 15.68 -5.73
C GLU A 16 41.63 16.09 -5.07
N ILE A 17 41.39 17.40 -4.95
CA ILE A 17 40.13 17.94 -4.42
C ILE A 17 38.97 17.50 -5.33
N ALA A 18 39.12 17.61 -6.64
CA ALA A 18 38.08 17.24 -7.60
C ALA A 18 37.72 15.73 -7.61
N SER A 19 38.68 14.83 -7.35
CA SER A 19 38.37 13.39 -7.28
C SER A 19 37.60 13.04 -6.01
N VAL A 20 37.97 13.66 -4.88
CA VAL A 20 37.26 13.48 -3.60
C VAL A 20 35.82 13.99 -3.70
N TRP A 21 35.58 15.12 -4.36
CA TRP A 21 34.22 15.61 -4.62
C TRP A 21 33.43 14.71 -5.57
N LYS A 22 34.09 14.08 -6.55
CA LYS A 22 33.43 13.13 -7.47
C LYS A 22 33.04 11.85 -6.75
N GLU A 23 33.91 11.29 -5.90
CA GLU A 23 33.59 10.12 -5.07
C GLU A 23 32.52 10.43 -4.03
N PHE A 24 32.58 11.61 -3.41
CA PHE A 24 31.54 12.08 -2.48
C PHE A 24 30.19 12.30 -3.18
N TYR A 25 30.19 12.85 -4.40
CA TYR A 25 28.99 13.00 -5.21
C TYR A 25 28.44 11.65 -5.68
N ILE A 26 29.30 10.68 -6.04
CA ILE A 26 28.90 9.31 -6.36
C ILE A 26 28.29 8.63 -5.11
N PHE A 27 28.91 8.80 -3.94
CA PHE A 27 28.41 8.27 -2.67
C PHE A 27 27.05 8.88 -2.28
N ILE A 28 26.91 10.21 -2.36
CA ILE A 28 25.63 10.90 -2.11
C ILE A 28 24.58 10.54 -3.17
N SER A 29 24.95 10.44 -4.45
CA SER A 29 24.02 10.04 -5.50
C SER A 29 23.57 8.59 -5.36
N HIS A 30 24.39 7.69 -4.81
CA HIS A 30 23.96 6.34 -4.43
C HIS A 30 23.05 6.35 -3.20
N LEU A 31 23.30 7.23 -2.21
CA LEU A 31 22.39 7.47 -1.08
C LEU A 31 21.04 8.04 -1.52
N THR A 32 20.99 8.89 -2.55
CA THR A 32 19.73 9.47 -3.07
C THR A 32 19.04 8.60 -4.11
N SER A 33 19.78 7.76 -4.85
CA SER A 33 19.22 6.75 -5.76
C SER A 33 18.54 5.58 -5.01
N HIS A 34 18.71 5.52 -3.68
CA HIS A 34 18.17 4.48 -2.81
C HIS A 34 16.74 4.66 -2.29
N MET A 35 16.00 5.69 -2.69
CA MET A 35 14.64 5.90 -2.15
C MET A 35 13.65 6.37 -3.20
N GLN A 36 13.48 5.60 -4.28
CA GLN A 36 12.20 5.65 -4.96
C GLN A 36 11.18 5.05 -3.99
N ARG A 37 10.48 5.92 -3.24
CA ARG A 37 9.37 5.56 -2.36
C ARG A 37 8.09 5.58 -3.16
N LEU A 38 7.03 4.96 -2.63
CA LEU A 38 5.69 5.18 -3.14
C LEU A 38 5.41 6.70 -3.25
N PRO A 39 4.64 7.14 -4.26
CA PRO A 39 4.22 8.53 -4.30
C PRO A 39 3.51 8.90 -3.00
N PHE A 40 3.75 10.12 -2.50
CA PHE A 40 3.31 10.55 -1.16
C PHE A 40 1.82 10.27 -0.88
N SER A 41 0.95 10.54 -1.87
CA SER A 41 -0.49 10.30 -1.74
C SER A 41 -0.87 8.81 -1.70
N VAL A 42 -0.12 7.94 -2.37
CA VAL A 42 -0.31 6.49 -2.32
C VAL A 42 0.10 5.97 -0.95
N ASP A 43 1.30 6.32 -0.49
CA ASP A 43 1.83 5.91 0.80
C ASP A 43 0.92 6.35 1.96
N THR A 44 0.53 7.63 1.96
CA THR A 44 -0.30 8.20 3.03
C THR A 44 -1.65 7.49 3.11
N ARG A 45 -2.32 7.26 1.97
CA ARG A 45 -3.62 6.56 1.95
C ARG A 45 -3.47 5.10 2.32
N PHE A 46 -2.45 4.41 1.81
CA PHE A 46 -2.21 3.01 2.17
C PHE A 46 -2.07 2.82 3.68
N ARG A 47 -1.42 3.77 4.37
CA ARG A 47 -1.23 3.75 5.83
C ARG A 47 -2.44 4.18 6.63
N THR A 48 -3.38 4.94 6.08
CA THR A 48 -4.44 5.59 6.87
C THR A 48 -5.86 5.26 6.45
N GLN A 49 -6.11 4.98 5.16
CA GLN A 49 -7.46 4.86 4.62
C GLN A 49 -8.26 3.69 5.21
N HIS A 50 -7.60 2.58 5.52
CA HIS A 50 -8.23 1.42 6.17
C HIS A 50 -8.85 1.76 7.54
N LEU A 51 -8.35 2.79 8.25
CA LEU A 51 -8.88 3.20 9.54
C LEU A 51 -10.34 3.67 9.42
N SER A 52 -10.71 4.20 8.25
CA SER A 52 -12.07 4.67 7.99
C SER A 52 -13.12 3.58 8.07
N LEU A 53 -12.78 2.30 7.87
CA LEU A 53 -13.75 1.22 8.06
C LEU A 53 -14.28 1.19 9.50
N ALA A 54 -13.37 1.30 10.48
CA ALA A 54 -13.74 1.34 11.90
C ALA A 54 -14.48 2.64 12.25
N GLU A 55 -14.06 3.78 11.70
CA GLU A 55 -14.72 5.07 11.91
C GLU A 55 -16.17 5.08 11.40
N ILE A 56 -16.42 4.42 10.26
CA ILE A 56 -17.75 4.34 9.65
C ILE A 56 -18.64 3.30 10.36
N THR A 57 -18.08 2.16 10.75
CA THR A 57 -18.88 0.99 11.18
C THR A 57 -18.86 0.70 12.67
N GLY A 58 -17.86 1.18 13.42
CA GLY A 58 -17.58 0.74 14.79
C GLY A 58 -18.68 1.05 15.81
N ALA A 59 -19.46 2.11 15.58
CA ALA A 59 -20.60 2.48 16.42
C ALA A 59 -21.96 2.06 15.83
N VAL A 60 -21.97 1.46 14.64
CA VAL A 60 -23.20 1.04 13.96
C VAL A 60 -23.61 -0.34 14.47
N PRO A 61 -24.87 -0.55 14.90
CA PRO A 61 -25.33 -1.87 15.31
C PRO A 61 -25.14 -2.92 14.21
N GLN A 62 -24.76 -4.14 14.60
CA GLN A 62 -24.50 -5.25 13.68
C GLN A 62 -25.71 -5.50 12.75
N GLU A 63 -26.93 -5.41 13.29
CA GLU A 63 -28.18 -5.65 12.59
C GLU A 63 -28.40 -4.61 11.48
N VAL A 64 -27.99 -3.36 11.70
CA VAL A 64 -28.05 -2.28 10.70
C VAL A 64 -27.02 -2.53 9.60
N LEU A 65 -25.80 -2.95 9.96
CA LEU A 65 -24.77 -3.28 8.97
C LEU A 65 -25.17 -4.46 8.08
N GLN A 66 -25.93 -5.41 8.63
CA GLN A 66 -26.43 -6.60 7.94
C GLN A 66 -27.75 -6.39 7.21
N GLN A 67 -28.37 -5.20 7.31
CA GLN A 67 -29.60 -4.92 6.62
C GLN A 67 -29.39 -4.82 5.11
N GLU A 68 -30.22 -5.53 4.36
CA GLU A 68 -30.26 -5.42 2.90
C GLU A 68 -31.02 -4.15 2.49
N ILE A 69 -30.26 -3.09 2.22
CA ILE A 69 -30.81 -1.80 1.76
C ILE A 69 -31.13 -1.82 0.26
N ARG A 70 -30.30 -2.52 -0.52
CA ARG A 70 -30.39 -2.58 -1.98
C ARG A 70 -30.65 -4.04 -2.37
N PRO A 71 -31.87 -4.41 -2.81
CA PRO A 71 -32.21 -5.78 -3.12
C PRO A 71 -31.24 -6.46 -4.10
N GLY A 72 -30.76 -7.65 -3.74
CA GLY A 72 -29.80 -8.45 -4.50
C GLY A 72 -28.39 -7.88 -4.53
N LYS A 73 -28.06 -6.90 -3.68
CA LYS A 73 -26.72 -6.32 -3.55
C LYS A 73 -26.18 -6.53 -2.15
N TRP A 74 -24.85 -6.44 -2.03
CA TRP A 74 -24.19 -6.57 -0.75
C TRP A 74 -24.64 -5.53 0.27
N THR A 75 -24.81 -6.01 1.50
CA THR A 75 -25.01 -5.19 2.70
C THR A 75 -23.75 -4.38 3.04
N ALA A 76 -23.84 -3.45 3.99
CA ALA A 76 -22.67 -2.73 4.49
C ALA A 76 -21.66 -3.70 5.12
N PHE A 77 -22.16 -4.71 5.84
CA PHE A 77 -21.35 -5.75 6.46
C PHE A 77 -20.63 -6.62 5.43
N GLU A 78 -21.30 -7.02 4.35
CA GLU A 78 -20.68 -7.82 3.29
C GLU A 78 -19.60 -7.04 2.53
N ASN A 79 -19.78 -5.74 2.30
CA ASN A 79 -18.71 -4.90 1.76
C ASN A 79 -17.50 -4.83 2.71
N ALA A 80 -17.73 -4.71 4.02
CA ALA A 80 -16.66 -4.75 5.01
C ALA A 80 -15.94 -6.10 5.02
N ALA A 81 -16.69 -7.21 4.95
CA ALA A 81 -16.12 -8.56 4.89
C ALA A 81 -15.27 -8.76 3.64
N HIS A 82 -15.72 -8.26 2.49
CA HIS A 82 -14.97 -8.30 1.24
C HIS A 82 -13.66 -7.51 1.34
N LEU A 83 -13.67 -6.33 1.96
CA LEU A 83 -12.43 -5.57 2.21
C LEU A 83 -11.40 -6.37 3.02
N ALA A 84 -11.85 -7.10 4.06
CA ALA A 84 -10.98 -7.94 4.88
C ALA A 84 -10.40 -9.13 4.09
N VAL A 85 -11.19 -9.79 3.25
CA VAL A 85 -10.68 -10.88 2.38
C VAL A 85 -9.69 -10.36 1.35
N PHE A 86 -9.83 -9.11 0.91
CA PHE A 86 -8.99 -8.56 -0.15
C PHE A 86 -7.54 -8.33 0.27
N HIS A 87 -7.27 -8.18 1.57
CA HIS A 87 -5.91 -8.04 2.11
C HIS A 87 -5.03 -9.27 1.82
N PRO A 88 -5.37 -10.51 2.26
CA PRO A 88 -4.56 -11.68 1.95
C PRO A 88 -4.49 -11.96 0.44
N VAL A 89 -5.54 -11.67 -0.33
CA VAL A 89 -5.51 -11.80 -1.81
C VAL A 89 -4.44 -10.90 -2.42
N TYR A 90 -4.41 -9.61 -2.07
CA TYR A 90 -3.40 -8.69 -2.61
C TYR A 90 -2.02 -8.93 -2.04
N MET A 91 -1.92 -9.32 -0.77
CA MET A 91 -0.65 -9.68 -0.17
C MET A 91 -0.01 -10.87 -0.89
N ALA A 92 -0.80 -11.89 -1.27
CA ALA A 92 -0.31 -13.00 -2.10
C ALA A 92 0.17 -12.53 -3.48
N ARG A 93 -0.57 -11.62 -4.13
CA ARG A 93 -0.15 -11.02 -5.41
C ARG A 93 1.15 -10.22 -5.28
N PHE A 94 1.29 -9.43 -4.23
CA PHE A 94 2.50 -8.66 -3.96
C PHE A 94 3.72 -9.57 -3.79
N ARG A 95 3.60 -10.65 -3.00
CA ARG A 95 4.68 -11.64 -2.87
C ARG A 95 5.05 -12.25 -4.22
N ARG A 96 4.07 -12.68 -5.02
CA ARG A 96 4.30 -13.23 -6.36
C ARG A 96 4.98 -12.23 -7.30
N ILE A 97 4.60 -10.95 -7.28
CA ILE A 97 5.26 -9.89 -8.09
C ILE A 97 6.75 -9.79 -7.72
N LEU A 98 7.12 -10.00 -6.45
CA LEU A 98 8.52 -9.99 -6.03
C LEU A 98 9.29 -11.24 -6.42
N GLU A 99 8.64 -12.40 -6.40
CA GLU A 99 9.28 -13.71 -6.55
C GLU A 99 9.32 -14.20 -8.02
N GLU A 100 8.31 -13.85 -8.81
CA GLU A 100 8.12 -14.33 -10.18
C GLU A 100 8.40 -13.23 -11.21
N ASP A 101 8.84 -13.62 -12.42
CA ASP A 101 9.00 -12.69 -13.53
C ASP A 101 7.65 -12.37 -14.18
N GLU A 102 7.20 -11.13 -14.03
CA GLU A 102 5.93 -10.60 -14.57
C GLU A 102 4.70 -11.53 -14.43
N PRO A 103 4.36 -12.04 -13.23
CA PRO A 103 3.30 -13.02 -13.05
C PRO A 103 1.94 -12.52 -13.55
N GLU A 104 1.16 -13.45 -14.10
CA GLU A 104 -0.23 -13.21 -14.47
C GLU A 104 -1.18 -13.63 -13.34
N PHE A 105 -2.23 -12.83 -13.15
CA PHE A 105 -3.24 -13.07 -12.12
C PHE A 105 -4.61 -13.30 -12.71
N GLU A 106 -5.39 -14.16 -12.06
CA GLU A 106 -6.79 -14.36 -12.38
C GLU A 106 -7.67 -13.29 -11.74
N ARG A 107 -8.87 -13.10 -12.31
CA ARG A 107 -9.88 -12.24 -11.73
C ARG A 107 -10.34 -12.85 -10.40
N TYR A 108 -10.38 -12.03 -9.36
CA TYR A 108 -10.96 -12.43 -8.08
C TYR A 108 -12.46 -12.70 -8.24
N SER A 109 -12.92 -13.84 -7.72
CA SER A 109 -14.33 -14.24 -7.66
C SER A 109 -14.69 -14.52 -6.20
N TRP A 110 -15.53 -13.65 -5.65
CA TRP A 110 -15.98 -13.72 -4.26
C TRP A 110 -16.95 -14.89 -4.03
N GLU A 111 -17.63 -15.36 -5.07
CA GLU A 111 -18.61 -16.44 -5.01
C GLU A 111 -17.97 -17.77 -4.56
N ASN A 112 -16.69 -17.95 -4.88
CA ASN A 112 -15.92 -19.16 -4.58
C ASN A 112 -14.92 -18.96 -3.43
N ASP A 113 -14.95 -17.81 -2.76
CA ASP A 113 -14.00 -17.49 -1.71
C ASP A 113 -14.48 -17.99 -0.33
N ALA A 114 -13.76 -18.98 0.21
CA ALA A 114 -14.08 -19.57 1.51
C ALA A 114 -13.90 -18.60 2.68
N LEU A 115 -12.92 -17.68 2.63
CA LEU A 115 -12.74 -16.65 3.65
C LEU A 115 -13.90 -15.66 3.60
N PHE A 116 -14.38 -15.31 2.41
CA PHE A 116 -15.57 -14.45 2.30
C PHE A 116 -16.81 -15.11 2.90
N ALA A 117 -17.04 -16.39 2.58
CA ALA A 117 -18.12 -17.17 3.18
C ALA A 117 -18.02 -17.21 4.72
N GLN A 118 -16.81 -17.33 5.26
CA GLN A 118 -16.56 -17.30 6.70
C GLN A 118 -16.79 -15.91 7.31
N TYR A 119 -16.21 -14.86 6.72
CA TYR A 119 -16.19 -13.50 7.28
C TYR A 119 -17.56 -12.84 7.26
N LYS A 120 -18.47 -13.25 6.35
CA LYS A 120 -19.87 -12.81 6.40
C LYS A 120 -20.64 -13.26 7.65
N ASN A 121 -20.10 -14.20 8.41
CA ASN A 121 -20.76 -14.79 9.58
C ASN A 121 -20.12 -14.42 10.92
N ILE A 122 -19.17 -13.48 10.94
CA ILE A 122 -18.53 -13.01 12.19
C ILE A 122 -19.12 -11.67 12.67
N ARG A 123 -18.72 -11.20 13.84
CA ARG A 123 -19.11 -9.88 14.37
C ARG A 123 -18.19 -8.78 13.81
N ILE A 124 -18.73 -7.59 13.59
CA ILE A 124 -17.97 -6.43 13.07
C ILE A 124 -16.70 -6.14 13.89
N ALA A 125 -16.76 -6.24 15.22
CA ALA A 125 -15.58 -6.04 16.06
C ALA A 125 -14.42 -6.99 15.69
N ALA A 126 -14.72 -8.29 15.54
CA ALA A 126 -13.71 -9.29 15.17
C ALA A 126 -13.19 -9.08 13.73
N LEU A 127 -14.08 -8.67 12.82
CA LEU A 127 -13.69 -8.35 11.45
C LEU A 127 -12.74 -7.14 11.38
N LEU A 128 -13.00 -6.10 12.18
CA LEU A 128 -12.15 -4.91 12.27
C LEU A 128 -10.76 -5.25 12.86
N ASP A 129 -10.69 -6.15 13.83
CA ASP A 129 -9.41 -6.63 14.38
C ASP A 129 -8.58 -7.36 13.31
N ILE A 130 -9.20 -8.25 12.54
CA ILE A 130 -8.55 -8.95 11.41
C ILE A 130 -8.07 -7.92 10.38
N TYR A 131 -8.96 -7.02 9.96
CA TYR A 131 -8.67 -6.03 8.92
C TYR A 131 -7.53 -5.08 9.30
N ARG A 132 -7.46 -4.65 10.57
CA ARG A 132 -6.35 -3.83 11.07
C ARG A 132 -5.05 -4.61 11.07
N LYS A 133 -5.06 -5.83 11.61
CA LYS A 133 -3.87 -6.68 11.68
C LYS A 133 -3.30 -6.97 10.29
N ASP A 134 -4.16 -7.37 9.35
CA ASP A 134 -3.74 -7.70 7.99
C ASP A 134 -3.17 -6.45 7.28
N ARG A 135 -3.75 -5.27 7.52
CA ARG A 135 -3.15 -4.01 7.04
C ARG A 135 -1.77 -3.76 7.63
N GLU A 136 -1.58 -3.92 8.94
CA GLU A 136 -0.27 -3.73 9.59
C GLU A 136 0.79 -4.65 8.97
N GLU A 137 0.43 -5.90 8.68
CA GLU A 137 1.31 -6.84 7.95
C GLU A 137 1.64 -6.34 6.54
N MET A 138 0.65 -5.83 5.80
CA MET A 138 0.87 -5.24 4.48
C MET A 138 1.75 -3.98 4.53
N ILE A 139 1.60 -3.13 5.57
CA ILE A 139 2.45 -1.95 5.78
C ILE A 139 3.89 -2.36 6.02
N ASN A 140 4.13 -3.31 6.92
CA ASN A 140 5.47 -3.83 7.21
C ASN A 140 6.14 -4.41 5.96
N PHE A 141 5.37 -5.07 5.10
CA PHE A 141 5.87 -5.57 3.83
C PHE A 141 6.25 -4.44 2.86
N VAL A 142 5.40 -3.42 2.71
CA VAL A 142 5.67 -2.27 1.85
C VAL A 142 6.87 -1.46 2.35
N ASP A 143 7.07 -1.35 3.66
CA ASP A 143 8.22 -0.69 4.28
C ASP A 143 9.55 -1.39 3.96
N GLY A 144 9.51 -2.69 3.66
CA GLY A 144 10.67 -3.47 3.24
C GLY A 144 11.02 -3.39 1.75
N LEU A 145 10.20 -2.71 0.93
CA LEU A 145 10.42 -2.65 -0.52
C LEU A 145 11.44 -1.58 -0.90
N ASP A 146 12.42 -1.97 -1.72
CA ASP A 146 13.34 -1.02 -2.34
C ASP A 146 12.82 -0.52 -3.71
N ALA A 147 13.59 0.39 -4.32
CA ALA A 147 13.23 0.96 -5.61
C ALA A 147 13.15 -0.08 -6.75
N GLN A 148 13.90 -1.19 -6.68
CA GLN A 148 13.84 -2.25 -7.69
C GLN A 148 12.57 -3.08 -7.52
N ALA A 149 12.26 -3.46 -6.28
CA ALA A 149 11.03 -4.16 -5.90
C ALA A 149 9.79 -3.38 -6.33
N LEU A 150 9.78 -2.05 -6.13
CA LEU A 150 8.66 -1.20 -6.53
C LEU A 150 8.45 -1.14 -8.06
N ARG A 151 9.49 -1.40 -8.86
CA ARG A 151 9.42 -1.44 -10.32
C ARG A 151 9.10 -2.83 -10.89
N ARG A 152 9.10 -3.88 -10.04
CA ARG A 152 8.66 -5.21 -10.47
C ARG A 152 7.21 -5.17 -10.89
N LYS A 153 6.86 -5.98 -11.89
CA LYS A 153 5.56 -5.93 -12.55
C LYS A 153 4.78 -7.21 -12.35
N GLY A 154 3.47 -7.09 -12.43
CA GLY A 154 2.53 -8.19 -12.59
C GLY A 154 1.41 -7.79 -13.55
N SER A 155 0.81 -8.77 -14.20
CA SER A 155 -0.24 -8.56 -15.20
C SER A 155 -1.63 -8.70 -14.56
N HIS A 156 -2.39 -7.60 -14.56
CA HIS A 156 -3.78 -7.59 -14.18
C HIS A 156 -4.63 -8.17 -15.32
N PRO A 157 -5.58 -9.09 -15.06
CA PRO A 157 -6.32 -9.82 -16.10
C PRO A 157 -7.15 -8.93 -17.03
N VAL A 158 -7.47 -7.71 -16.60
CA VAL A 158 -8.30 -6.77 -17.36
C VAL A 158 -7.53 -5.55 -17.88
N TYR A 159 -6.49 -5.11 -17.16
CA TYR A 159 -5.88 -3.79 -17.39
C TYR A 159 -4.44 -3.88 -17.89
N GLY A 160 -3.89 -5.09 -18.02
CA GLY A 160 -2.51 -5.29 -18.46
C GLY A 160 -1.50 -5.13 -17.32
N LYS A 161 -0.29 -4.70 -17.67
CA LYS A 161 0.86 -4.74 -16.76
C LYS A 161 0.90 -3.50 -15.86
N PHE A 162 1.07 -3.74 -14.57
CA PHE A 162 1.31 -2.71 -13.56
C PHE A 162 2.58 -3.02 -12.80
N ASP A 163 3.34 -1.97 -12.45
CA ASP A 163 4.37 -2.09 -11.42
C ASP A 163 3.78 -2.21 -10.01
N MET A 164 4.59 -2.57 -9.02
CA MET A 164 4.14 -2.75 -7.65
C MET A 164 3.46 -1.48 -7.08
N ALA A 165 3.97 -0.28 -7.40
CA ALA A 165 3.38 0.96 -6.92
C ALA A 165 1.96 1.17 -7.50
N GLN A 166 1.76 0.84 -8.77
CA GLN A 166 0.45 0.86 -9.42
C GLN A 166 -0.49 -0.23 -8.88
N TRP A 167 0.03 -1.41 -8.53
CA TRP A 167 -0.76 -2.45 -7.85
C TRP A 167 -1.25 -2.00 -6.47
N ILE A 168 -0.41 -1.30 -5.70
CA ILE A 168 -0.77 -0.70 -4.42
C ILE A 168 -1.81 0.41 -4.60
N GLU A 169 -1.66 1.26 -5.64
CA GLU A 169 -2.66 2.28 -5.98
C GLU A 169 -4.02 1.66 -6.32
N LEU A 170 -4.03 0.63 -7.18
CA LEU A 170 -5.25 -0.07 -7.57
C LEU A 170 -5.97 -0.65 -6.35
N PHE A 171 -5.20 -1.23 -5.42
CA PHE A 171 -5.70 -1.79 -4.19
C PHE A 171 -6.40 -0.75 -3.30
N ILE A 172 -5.77 0.42 -3.08
CA ILE A 172 -6.38 1.47 -2.24
C ILE A 172 -7.55 2.18 -2.94
N LEU A 173 -7.56 2.27 -4.27
CA LEU A 173 -8.71 2.80 -5.01
C LEU A 173 -9.91 1.86 -4.92
N HIS A 174 -9.68 0.55 -5.01
CA HIS A 174 -10.72 -0.46 -4.76
C HIS A 174 -11.24 -0.37 -3.31
N GLU A 175 -10.34 -0.19 -2.34
CA GLU A 175 -10.75 0.00 -0.95
C GLU A 175 -11.63 1.25 -0.77
N ALA A 176 -11.25 2.38 -1.35
CA ALA A 176 -12.01 3.62 -1.31
C ALA A 176 -13.42 3.47 -1.90
N HIS A 177 -13.56 2.70 -2.99
CA HIS A 177 -14.86 2.38 -3.59
C HIS A 177 -15.80 1.68 -2.61
N HIS A 178 -15.31 0.69 -1.87
CA HIS A 178 -16.12 -0.01 -0.87
C HIS A 178 -16.38 0.83 0.37
N LEU A 179 -15.40 1.60 0.86
CA LEU A 179 -15.62 2.52 1.98
C LEU A 179 -16.72 3.53 1.68
N PHE A 180 -16.72 4.11 0.47
CA PHE A 180 -17.79 5.00 0.04
C PHE A 180 -19.15 4.29 -0.04
N THR A 181 -19.17 3.06 -0.55
CA THR A 181 -20.40 2.24 -0.61
C THR A 181 -20.94 1.94 0.79
N ILE A 182 -20.09 1.55 1.74
CA ILE A 182 -20.46 1.29 3.14
C ILE A 182 -21.03 2.55 3.78
N PHE A 183 -20.36 3.69 3.59
CA PHE A 183 -20.84 4.98 4.09
C PHE A 183 -22.24 5.30 3.57
N GLN A 184 -22.49 5.11 2.27
CA GLN A 184 -23.82 5.30 1.69
C GLN A 184 -24.86 4.38 2.34
N LEU A 185 -24.56 3.08 2.47
CA LEU A 185 -25.50 2.09 2.98
C LEU A 185 -25.89 2.35 4.44
N VAL A 186 -24.92 2.73 5.29
CA VAL A 186 -25.16 3.08 6.70
C VAL A 186 -26.06 4.31 6.87
N HIS A 187 -26.05 5.25 5.92
CA HIS A 187 -26.82 6.49 6.00
C HIS A 187 -28.08 6.50 5.14
N THR A 188 -28.33 5.44 4.37
CA THR A 188 -29.54 5.35 3.54
C THR A 188 -30.74 5.03 4.41
N LYS A 189 -31.77 5.87 4.35
CA LYS A 189 -33.02 5.64 5.08
C LYS A 189 -33.78 4.47 4.46
N THR A 190 -34.20 3.53 5.30
CA THR A 190 -35.15 2.48 4.94
C THR A 190 -36.55 3.05 5.09
N THR A 191 -37.24 3.23 3.97
CA THR A 191 -38.67 3.61 3.92
C THR A 191 -39.57 2.46 4.29
#